data_AF-A0AAV4AP95-F1
#
_entry.id   AF-A0AAV4AP95-F1
#
_cell.length_a   1.000
_cell.length_b   1.000
_cell.length_c   1.000
_cell.angle_alpha   90.00
_cell.angle_beta   90.00
_cell.angle_gamma   90.00
#
_symmetry.space_group_name_H-M   'P 1'
#
loop_
_entity.id
_entity.type
_entity.pdbx_description
1 polymer ?
#
loop_
_entity_poly.entity_id
_entity_poly.type
_entity_poly.pdbx_seq_one_letter_code
_entity_poly.pdbx_strand_id
1 'polypeptide(L)'
;MAARMGDRSIQRKEDYLDWMHEKFCASSKAYISTVKATLRSQTKENAIEIFERAIDVLSQDFPDPACIDVQTKEEEGGDGNKLNSLKDRIAQVEKQLQEAQNERSTLESELESVRQEAQNNRSFLESQLKKNVRCFDFKIGDLKDSVETLTSETKELTEVSKENSANIQELRKVQILMKQKNQAAAAAAAAAAATVTPPPTAQSASALSRPLKDVRLRNTYSAQLKTDKTKASVEDVQLLPGGRLLLADCGNQCVKLFDTQGQHLHTVESWGIPCRLAVLDSSATCHTVAVTLTGYPRIDILEVAGDKMKVQRTLHTSEQYEAVAAVNNHTLAVGYHGRPYPAIDLIDLGGQVLRQIC
;
A
#
# COMPACT_ATOMS: atom_id res chain seq x y z
N MET A 1 -53.35 -69.52 -23.08
CA MET A 1 -52.51 -70.32 -22.17
C MET A 1 -51.48 -69.39 -21.54
N ALA A 2 -51.72 -68.92 -20.32
CA ALA A 2 -50.75 -68.10 -19.61
C ALA A 2 -49.68 -69.04 -19.03
N ALA A 3 -48.46 -68.97 -19.58
CA ALA A 3 -47.32 -69.67 -19.01
C ALA A 3 -47.08 -69.14 -17.59
N ARG A 4 -47.20 -70.01 -16.58
CA ARG A 4 -46.87 -69.66 -15.19
C ARG A 4 -45.36 -69.40 -15.13
N MET A 5 -44.98 -68.13 -14.95
CA MET A 5 -43.61 -67.78 -14.58
C MET A 5 -43.26 -68.56 -13.30
N GLY A 6 -42.18 -69.34 -13.34
CA GLY A 6 -41.74 -70.09 -12.17
C GLY A 6 -41.27 -69.15 -11.05
N ASP A 7 -41.48 -69.53 -9.79
CA ASP A 7 -41.26 -68.69 -8.61
C ASP A 7 -39.87 -68.06 -8.55
N ARG A 8 -38.83 -68.74 -9.05
CA ARG A 8 -37.45 -68.18 -9.13
C ARG A 8 -37.32 -67.01 -10.10
N SER A 9 -38.10 -67.00 -11.19
CA SER A 9 -38.11 -65.87 -12.14
C SER A 9 -38.86 -64.67 -11.58
N ILE A 10 -39.84 -64.90 -10.70
CA ILE A 10 -40.56 -63.82 -10.02
C ILE A 10 -39.63 -63.21 -8.98
N GLN A 11 -38.99 -64.03 -8.13
CA GLN A 11 -38.06 -63.55 -7.12
C GLN A 11 -36.91 -62.71 -7.70
N ARG A 12 -36.30 -63.16 -8.81
CA ARG A 12 -35.23 -62.37 -9.46
C ARG A 12 -35.70 -61.02 -9.99
N LYS A 13 -36.95 -60.91 -10.41
CA LYS A 13 -37.53 -59.63 -10.85
C LYS A 13 -37.84 -58.74 -9.65
N GLU A 14 -38.30 -59.30 -8.54
CA GLU A 14 -38.48 -58.57 -7.28
C GLU A 14 -37.15 -58.05 -6.74
N ASP A 15 -36.12 -58.89 -6.64
CA ASP A 15 -34.78 -58.48 -6.19
C ASP A 15 -34.18 -57.38 -7.09
N TYR A 16 -34.43 -57.45 -8.40
CA TYR A 16 -33.98 -56.42 -9.35
C TYR A 16 -34.75 -55.10 -9.16
N LEU A 17 -36.05 -55.16 -8.91
CA LEU A 17 -36.87 -53.98 -8.63
C LEU A 17 -36.43 -53.31 -7.31
N ASP A 18 -36.14 -54.10 -6.27
CA ASP A 18 -35.65 -53.59 -4.99
C ASP A 18 -34.28 -52.92 -5.14
N TRP A 19 -33.36 -53.55 -5.88
CA TRP A 19 -32.06 -52.96 -6.19
C TRP A 19 -32.18 -51.65 -6.99
N MET A 20 -33.04 -51.61 -8.00
CA MET A 20 -33.29 -50.37 -8.76
C MET A 20 -33.89 -49.29 -7.88
N HIS A 21 -34.81 -49.65 -6.98
CA HIS A 21 -35.44 -48.72 -6.05
C HIS A 21 -34.40 -48.13 -5.08
N GLU A 22 -33.55 -48.96 -4.48
CA GLU A 22 -32.48 -48.51 -3.58
C GLU A 22 -31.51 -47.57 -4.27
N LYS A 23 -31.06 -47.93 -5.48
CA LYS A 23 -30.15 -47.10 -6.29
C LYS A 23 -30.79 -45.77 -6.68
N PHE A 24 -32.06 -45.78 -7.08
CA PHE A 24 -32.81 -44.56 -7.38
C PHE A 24 -32.92 -43.65 -6.15
N CYS A 25 -33.24 -44.21 -4.98
CA CYS A 25 -33.32 -43.44 -3.74
C CYS A 25 -31.97 -42.84 -3.33
N ALA A 26 -30.88 -43.57 -3.47
CA ALA A 26 -29.53 -43.10 -3.16
C ALA A 26 -29.10 -41.96 -4.09
N SER A 27 -29.23 -42.16 -5.42
CA SER A 27 -28.91 -41.15 -6.42
C SER A 27 -29.77 -39.90 -6.27
N SER A 28 -31.08 -40.06 -6.04
CA SER A 28 -32.00 -38.95 -5.83
C SER A 28 -31.65 -38.14 -4.58
N LYS A 29 -31.28 -38.79 -3.46
CA LYS A 29 -30.86 -38.08 -2.25
C LYS A 29 -29.57 -37.29 -2.44
N ALA A 30 -28.55 -37.90 -3.05
CA ALA A 30 -27.28 -37.23 -3.34
C ALA A 30 -27.50 -36.01 -4.25
N TYR A 31 -28.31 -36.21 -5.30
CA TYR A 31 -28.64 -35.16 -6.26
C TYR A 31 -29.41 -33.99 -5.62
N ILE A 32 -30.46 -34.28 -4.84
CA ILE A 32 -31.24 -33.25 -4.11
C ILE A 32 -30.34 -32.46 -3.16
N SER A 33 -29.37 -33.11 -2.51
CA SER A 33 -28.41 -32.44 -1.63
C SER A 33 -27.54 -31.45 -2.41
N THR A 34 -27.01 -31.86 -3.56
CA THR A 34 -26.20 -31.03 -4.46
C THR A 34 -27.00 -29.83 -4.98
N VAL A 35 -28.22 -30.06 -5.48
CA VAL A 35 -29.09 -28.98 -5.98
C VAL A 35 -29.43 -27.98 -4.88
N LYS A 36 -29.74 -28.45 -3.65
CA LYS A 36 -29.99 -27.56 -2.50
C LYS A 36 -28.76 -26.73 -2.12
N ALA A 37 -27.56 -27.31 -2.18
CA ALA A 37 -26.33 -26.58 -1.90
C ALA A 37 -26.09 -25.48 -2.94
N THR A 38 -26.27 -25.80 -4.22
CA THR A 38 -26.07 -24.87 -5.33
C THR A 38 -27.13 -23.76 -5.35
N LEU A 39 -28.41 -24.08 -5.11
CA LEU A 39 -29.50 -23.10 -5.06
C LEU A 39 -29.36 -22.08 -3.92
N ARG A 40 -28.74 -22.47 -2.79
CA ARG A 40 -28.45 -21.54 -1.68
C ARG A 40 -27.36 -20.52 -2.03
N SER A 41 -26.62 -20.73 -3.12
CA SER A 41 -25.44 -19.94 -3.47
C SER A 41 -25.62 -18.99 -4.67
N GLN A 42 -26.78 -18.96 -5.34
CA GLN A 42 -26.96 -18.23 -6.60
C GLN A 42 -28.28 -17.43 -6.71
N THR A 43 -28.37 -16.52 -7.69
CA THR A 43 -29.54 -15.67 -8.00
C THR A 43 -30.68 -16.47 -8.67
N LYS A 44 -31.91 -15.95 -8.61
CA LYS A 44 -33.16 -16.65 -9.02
C LYS A 44 -33.19 -17.18 -10.46
N GLU A 45 -32.47 -16.58 -11.40
CA GLU A 45 -32.50 -16.98 -12.82
C GLU A 45 -31.69 -18.26 -13.08
N ASN A 46 -30.57 -18.47 -12.38
CA ASN A 46 -29.77 -19.70 -12.52
C ASN A 46 -30.43 -20.92 -11.88
N ALA A 47 -31.37 -20.70 -10.95
CA ALA A 47 -32.09 -21.78 -10.28
C ALA A 47 -32.99 -22.58 -11.24
N ILE A 48 -33.60 -21.91 -12.23
CA ILE A 48 -34.53 -22.52 -13.18
C ILE A 48 -33.77 -23.42 -14.16
N GLU A 49 -32.64 -22.94 -14.70
CA GLU A 49 -31.81 -23.69 -15.65
C GLU A 49 -31.22 -24.97 -15.01
N ILE A 50 -30.87 -24.91 -13.72
CA ILE A 50 -30.41 -26.09 -12.96
C ILE A 50 -31.55 -27.09 -12.75
N PHE A 51 -32.79 -26.63 -12.58
CA PHE A 51 -33.96 -27.50 -12.43
C PHE A 51 -34.35 -28.20 -13.73
N GLU A 52 -34.27 -27.52 -14.89
CA GLU A 52 -34.59 -28.13 -16.18
C GLU A 52 -33.55 -29.21 -16.54
N ARG A 53 -32.26 -28.91 -16.33
CA ARG A 53 -31.17 -29.86 -16.55
C ARG A 53 -31.24 -31.08 -15.62
N ALA A 54 -31.85 -30.91 -14.45
CA ALA A 54 -32.12 -32.01 -13.52
C ALA A 54 -33.14 -33.01 -14.07
N ILE A 55 -34.21 -32.51 -14.70
CA ILE A 55 -35.29 -33.32 -15.24
C ILE A 55 -34.78 -34.15 -16.42
N ASP A 56 -33.90 -33.58 -17.25
CA ASP A 56 -33.30 -34.28 -18.37
C ASP A 56 -32.40 -35.46 -17.93
N VAL A 57 -31.56 -35.26 -16.91
CA VAL A 57 -30.68 -36.34 -16.39
C VAL A 57 -31.50 -37.47 -15.78
N LEU A 58 -32.52 -37.15 -14.99
CA LEU A 58 -33.41 -38.16 -14.41
C LEU A 58 -34.25 -38.88 -15.47
N SER A 59 -34.48 -38.27 -16.63
CA SER A 59 -35.21 -38.89 -17.75
C SER A 59 -34.31 -39.76 -18.63
N GLN A 60 -32.99 -39.54 -18.64
CA GLN A 60 -32.02 -40.37 -19.36
C GLN A 60 -31.67 -41.68 -18.62
N ASP A 61 -31.65 -41.65 -17.29
CA ASP A 61 -31.27 -42.82 -16.48
C ASP A 61 -32.41 -43.84 -16.27
N PHE A 62 -33.65 -43.51 -16.68
CA PHE A 62 -34.82 -44.38 -16.53
C PHE A 62 -35.63 -44.47 -17.83
N PRO A 63 -35.24 -45.34 -18.79
CA PRO A 63 -36.05 -45.59 -19.98
C PRO A 63 -37.40 -46.22 -19.60
N ASP A 64 -38.43 -45.91 -20.38
CA ASP A 64 -39.80 -46.40 -20.22
C ASP A 64 -39.80 -47.94 -20.03
N PRO A 65 -40.36 -48.47 -18.92
CA PRO A 65 -40.39 -49.92 -18.68
C PRO A 65 -41.14 -50.70 -19.78
N ALA A 66 -41.91 -50.04 -20.64
CA ALA A 66 -42.52 -50.65 -21.83
C ALA A 66 -41.51 -51.05 -22.92
N CYS A 67 -40.26 -50.56 -22.87
CA CYS A 67 -39.22 -50.86 -23.87
C CYS A 67 -38.35 -52.08 -23.53
N ILE A 68 -38.55 -52.74 -22.39
CA ILE A 68 -37.78 -53.93 -22.01
C ILE A 68 -38.47 -55.18 -22.58
N ASP A 69 -38.27 -55.44 -23.87
CA ASP A 69 -38.69 -56.69 -24.52
C ASP A 69 -37.71 -57.82 -24.13
N VAL A 70 -38.00 -58.54 -23.04
CA VAL A 70 -37.25 -59.75 -22.68
C VAL A 70 -37.77 -60.91 -23.51
N GLN A 71 -37.28 -61.02 -24.75
CA GLN A 71 -37.44 -62.25 -25.52
C GLN A 71 -36.62 -63.37 -24.86
N THR A 72 -37.28 -64.18 -24.05
CA THR A 72 -36.79 -65.52 -23.67
C THR A 72 -36.90 -66.42 -24.90
N LYS A 73 -35.89 -66.37 -25.78
CA LYS A 73 -35.59 -67.47 -26.69
C LYS A 73 -34.68 -68.44 -25.96
N GLU A 74 -35.27 -69.54 -25.50
CA GLU A 74 -34.55 -70.77 -25.20
C GLU A 74 -33.96 -71.29 -26.52
N GLU A 75 -32.73 -70.87 -26.84
CA GLU A 75 -31.87 -71.54 -27.81
C GLU A 75 -30.85 -72.37 -27.05
N GLU A 76 -31.27 -73.58 -26.66
CA GLU A 76 -30.37 -74.68 -26.32
C GLU A 76 -29.58 -75.07 -27.57
N GLY A 77 -28.34 -74.58 -27.69
CA GLY A 77 -27.46 -74.94 -28.80
C GLY A 77 -26.32 -73.96 -29.06
N GLY A 78 -25.38 -73.82 -28.13
CA GLY A 78 -24.16 -73.02 -28.35
C GLY A 78 -23.44 -72.51 -27.10
N ASP A 79 -23.65 -73.13 -25.94
CA ASP A 79 -23.30 -72.58 -24.63
C ASP A 79 -21.79 -72.45 -24.36
N GLY A 80 -20.95 -73.30 -24.97
CA GLY A 80 -19.50 -73.27 -24.70
C GLY A 80 -18.81 -71.97 -25.14
N ASN A 81 -19.17 -71.43 -26.30
CA ASN A 81 -18.50 -70.24 -26.85
C ASN A 81 -18.99 -68.94 -26.20
N LYS A 82 -20.28 -68.85 -25.85
CA LYS A 82 -20.83 -67.69 -25.12
C LYS A 82 -20.31 -67.64 -23.69
N LEU A 83 -20.19 -68.79 -23.02
CA LEU A 83 -19.64 -68.88 -21.67
C LEU A 83 -18.15 -68.48 -21.62
N ASN A 84 -17.36 -68.92 -22.60
CA ASN A 84 -15.94 -68.53 -22.69
C ASN A 84 -15.79 -67.02 -22.95
N SER A 85 -16.59 -66.46 -23.88
CA SER A 85 -16.60 -65.01 -24.13
C SER A 85 -17.02 -64.18 -22.90
N LEU A 86 -17.97 -64.68 -22.09
CA LEU A 86 -18.35 -64.04 -20.84
C LEU A 86 -17.24 -64.10 -19.78
N LYS A 87 -16.53 -65.22 -19.67
CA LYS A 87 -15.38 -65.34 -18.76
C LYS A 87 -14.27 -64.36 -19.12
N ASP A 88 -13.95 -64.22 -20.40
CA ASP A 88 -12.93 -63.27 -20.86
C ASP A 88 -13.34 -61.81 -20.54
N ARG A 89 -14.61 -61.48 -20.74
CA ARG A 89 -15.15 -60.15 -20.38
C ARG A 89 -15.12 -59.90 -18.88
N ILE A 90 -15.43 -60.90 -18.05
CA ILE A 90 -15.35 -60.79 -16.59
C ILE A 90 -13.89 -60.53 -16.18
N ALA A 91 -12.95 -61.31 -16.69
CA ALA A 91 -11.52 -61.11 -16.41
C ALA A 91 -11.02 -59.72 -16.84
N GLN A 92 -11.51 -59.19 -17.97
CA GLN A 92 -11.19 -57.84 -18.42
C GLN A 92 -11.76 -56.77 -17.46
N VAL A 93 -13.00 -56.92 -17.02
CA VAL A 93 -13.63 -55.98 -16.07
C VAL A 93 -12.94 -56.04 -14.71
N GLU A 94 -12.57 -57.22 -14.22
CA GLU A 94 -11.81 -57.39 -12.97
C GLU A 94 -10.44 -56.68 -13.05
N LYS A 95 -9.76 -56.80 -14.20
CA LYS A 95 -8.49 -56.09 -14.43
C LYS A 95 -8.70 -54.57 -14.40
N GLN A 96 -9.71 -54.07 -15.10
CA GLN A 96 -10.04 -52.63 -15.10
C GLN A 96 -10.41 -52.12 -13.71
N LEU A 97 -11.14 -52.92 -12.93
CA LEU A 97 -11.50 -52.59 -11.56
C LEU A 97 -10.26 -52.48 -10.67
N GLN A 98 -9.30 -53.41 -10.82
CA GLN A 98 -8.04 -53.36 -10.08
C GLN A 98 -7.19 -52.15 -10.47
N GLU A 99 -7.12 -51.82 -11.76
CA GLU A 99 -6.43 -50.61 -12.25
C GLU A 99 -7.06 -49.34 -11.65
N ALA A 100 -8.40 -49.23 -11.69
CA ALA A 100 -9.12 -48.10 -11.11
C ALA A 100 -8.96 -47.99 -9.58
N GLN A 101 -8.88 -49.13 -8.87
CA GLN A 101 -8.60 -49.14 -7.43
C GLN A 101 -7.19 -48.64 -7.12
N ASN A 102 -6.20 -49.02 -7.92
CA ASN A 102 -4.83 -48.54 -7.77
C ASN A 102 -4.75 -47.03 -8.05
N GLU A 103 -5.37 -46.56 -9.15
CA GLU A 103 -5.43 -45.12 -9.46
C GLU A 103 -6.09 -44.31 -8.35
N ARG A 104 -7.22 -44.81 -7.81
CA ARG A 104 -7.89 -44.18 -6.67
C ARG A 104 -6.97 -44.08 -5.46
N SER A 105 -6.21 -45.13 -5.14
CA SER A 105 -5.29 -45.10 -4.00
C SER A 105 -4.17 -44.07 -4.17
N THR A 106 -3.67 -43.91 -5.41
CA THR A 106 -2.68 -42.88 -5.74
C THR A 106 -3.28 -41.48 -5.56
N LEU A 107 -4.46 -41.23 -6.12
CA LEU A 107 -5.14 -39.94 -6.00
C LEU A 107 -5.50 -39.59 -4.54
N GLU A 108 -5.88 -40.57 -3.72
CA GLU A 108 -6.13 -40.34 -2.29
C GLU A 108 -4.85 -39.93 -1.56
N SER A 109 -3.69 -40.49 -1.92
CA SER A 109 -2.39 -40.08 -1.34
C SER A 109 -1.98 -38.67 -1.77
N GLU A 110 -2.19 -38.30 -3.03
CA GLU A 110 -1.90 -36.97 -3.55
C GLU A 110 -2.81 -35.91 -2.90
N LEU A 111 -4.10 -36.22 -2.74
CA LEU A 111 -5.07 -35.36 -2.07
C LEU A 111 -4.64 -35.06 -0.62
N GLU A 112 -4.14 -36.06 0.09
CA GLU A 112 -3.68 -35.88 1.47
C GLU A 112 -2.40 -35.05 1.55
N SER A 113 -1.47 -35.24 0.60
CA SER A 113 -0.29 -34.37 0.46
C SER A 113 -0.68 -32.91 0.24
N VAL A 114 -1.63 -32.65 -0.66
CA VAL A 114 -2.13 -31.29 -0.94
C VAL A 114 -2.83 -30.67 0.28
N ARG A 115 -3.60 -31.46 1.04
CA ARG A 115 -4.24 -31.00 2.28
C ARG A 115 -3.20 -30.61 3.33
N GLN A 116 -2.15 -31.40 3.49
CA GLN A 116 -1.08 -31.11 4.43
C GLN A 116 -0.33 -29.83 4.05
N GLU A 117 -0.06 -29.63 2.76
CA GLU A 117 0.56 -28.40 2.25
C GLU A 117 -0.35 -27.18 2.51
N ALA A 118 -1.64 -27.29 2.22
CA ALA A 118 -2.61 -26.22 2.49
C ALA A 118 -2.67 -25.86 3.98
N GLN A 119 -2.62 -26.86 4.87
CA GLN A 119 -2.58 -26.64 6.32
C GLN A 119 -1.28 -25.96 6.77
N ASN A 120 -0.13 -26.35 6.21
CA ASN A 120 1.15 -25.73 6.50
C ASN A 120 1.14 -24.26 6.05
N ASN A 121 0.70 -23.99 4.82
CA ASN A 121 0.58 -22.63 4.28
C ASN A 121 -0.35 -21.75 5.12
N ARG A 122 -1.50 -22.30 5.56
CA ARG A 122 -2.41 -21.60 6.46
C ARG A 122 -1.73 -21.23 7.78
N SER A 123 -1.04 -22.18 8.42
CA SER A 123 -0.34 -21.93 9.69
C SER A 123 0.75 -20.87 9.57
N PHE A 124 1.46 -20.86 8.43
CA PHE A 124 2.46 -19.86 8.12
C PHE A 124 1.83 -18.47 7.98
N LEU A 125 0.75 -18.34 7.21
CA LEU A 125 0.04 -17.08 7.02
C LEU A 125 -0.54 -16.53 8.34
N GLU A 126 -1.12 -17.38 9.18
CA GLU A 126 -1.62 -16.98 10.50
C GLU A 126 -0.48 -16.47 11.41
N SER A 127 0.69 -17.11 11.36
CA SER A 127 1.88 -16.66 12.09
C SER A 127 2.39 -15.30 11.60
N GLN A 128 2.46 -15.10 10.28
CA GLN A 128 2.85 -13.81 9.69
C GLN A 128 1.86 -12.70 10.03
N LEU A 129 0.55 -12.97 9.93
CA LEU A 129 -0.49 -12.02 10.30
C LEU A 129 -0.37 -11.61 11.78
N LYS A 130 -0.14 -12.56 12.68
CA LYS A 130 0.04 -12.29 14.12
C LYS A 130 1.30 -11.47 14.42
N LYS A 131 2.37 -11.63 13.64
CA LYS A 131 3.57 -10.79 13.76
C LYS A 131 3.29 -9.37 13.28
N ASN A 132 2.62 -9.23 12.14
CA ASN A 132 2.28 -7.93 11.58
C ASN A 132 1.35 -7.13 12.49
N VAL A 133 0.30 -7.75 13.02
CA VAL A 133 -0.61 -7.10 13.98
C VAL A 133 0.16 -6.58 15.20
N ARG A 134 1.05 -7.39 15.79
CA ARG A 134 1.87 -6.95 16.93
C ARG A 134 2.81 -5.79 16.59
N CYS A 135 3.37 -5.78 15.38
CA CYS A 135 4.22 -4.68 14.92
C CYS A 135 3.41 -3.38 14.77
N PHE A 136 2.19 -3.47 14.23
CA PHE A 136 1.30 -2.31 14.13
C PHE A 136 0.86 -1.79 15.49
N ASP A 137 0.52 -2.68 16.44
CA ASP A 137 0.16 -2.28 17.81
C ASP A 137 1.29 -1.49 18.48
N PHE A 138 2.54 -1.93 18.29
CA PHE A 138 3.71 -1.22 18.81
C PHE A 138 3.87 0.17 18.19
N LYS A 139 3.79 0.28 16.86
CA LYS A 139 3.85 1.57 16.16
C LYS A 139 2.73 2.52 16.56
N ILE A 140 1.52 2.01 16.76
CA ILE A 140 0.39 2.79 17.23
C ILE A 140 0.66 3.32 18.64
N GLY A 141 1.28 2.50 19.51
CA GLY A 141 1.76 2.93 20.82
C GLY A 141 2.75 4.10 20.75
N ASP A 142 3.83 3.94 19.98
CA ASP A 142 4.87 4.98 19.82
C ASP A 142 4.29 6.30 19.27
N LEU A 143 3.38 6.21 18.29
CA LEU A 143 2.70 7.38 17.74
C LEU A 143 1.81 8.06 18.77
N LYS A 144 1.13 7.29 19.62
CA LYS A 144 0.28 7.83 20.68
C LYS A 144 1.13 8.60 21.71
N ASP A 145 2.24 8.03 22.15
CA ASP A 145 3.15 8.68 23.10
C ASP A 145 3.76 9.97 22.50
N SER A 146 4.08 9.95 21.21
CA SER A 146 4.54 11.13 20.47
C SER A 146 3.47 12.23 20.42
N VAL A 147 2.22 11.88 20.16
CA VAL A 147 1.09 12.82 20.16
C VAL A 147 0.86 13.42 21.54
N GLU A 148 0.95 12.62 22.61
CA GLU A 148 0.82 13.11 24.00
C GLU A 148 1.95 14.10 24.35
N THR A 149 3.17 13.83 23.91
CA THR A 149 4.33 14.72 24.07
C THR A 149 4.11 16.05 23.35
N LEU A 150 3.77 16.03 22.06
CA LEU A 150 3.50 17.23 21.27
C LEU A 150 2.31 18.04 21.82
N THR A 151 1.30 17.36 22.34
CA THR A 151 0.15 18.02 22.99
C THR A 151 0.59 18.78 24.26
N SER A 152 1.54 18.25 25.01
CA SER A 152 2.09 18.90 26.20
C SER A 152 2.94 20.12 25.82
N GLU A 153 3.82 19.98 24.82
CA GLU A 153 4.67 21.08 24.33
C GLU A 153 3.84 22.23 23.74
N THR A 154 2.80 21.92 22.96
CA THR A 154 1.91 22.94 22.40
C THR A 154 1.17 23.69 23.50
N LYS A 155 0.76 23.02 24.58
CA LYS A 155 0.17 23.69 25.75
C LYS A 155 1.15 24.67 26.39
N GLU A 156 2.39 24.27 26.62
CA GLU A 156 3.43 25.15 27.17
C GLU A 156 3.67 26.37 26.27
N LEU A 157 3.84 26.17 24.97
CA LEU A 157 4.00 27.26 24.01
C LEU A 157 2.81 28.23 23.99
N THR A 158 1.58 27.74 24.19
CA THR A 158 0.42 28.63 24.28
C THR A 158 0.42 29.49 25.54
N GLU A 159 0.96 29.00 26.66
CA GLU A 159 1.11 29.79 27.88
C GLU A 159 2.19 30.86 27.71
N VAL A 160 3.36 30.48 27.18
CA VAL A 160 4.44 31.43 26.85
C VAL A 160 3.97 32.52 25.88
N SER A 161 3.16 32.15 24.87
CA SER A 161 2.59 33.11 23.93
C SER A 161 1.65 34.12 24.60
N LYS A 162 0.83 33.68 25.57
CA LYS A 162 -0.04 34.58 26.35
C LYS A 162 0.78 35.56 27.17
N GLU A 163 1.84 35.10 27.84
CA GLU A 163 2.72 35.96 28.63
C GLU A 163 3.43 37.00 27.74
N ASN A 164 3.98 36.58 26.61
CA ASN A 164 4.61 37.48 25.65
C ASN A 164 3.63 38.53 25.11
N SER A 165 2.37 38.15 24.85
CA SER A 165 1.32 39.09 24.46
C SER A 165 1.07 40.15 25.54
N ALA A 166 1.01 39.77 26.81
CA ALA A 166 0.86 40.70 27.93
C ALA A 166 2.07 41.66 28.04
N ASN A 167 3.29 41.12 27.93
CA ASN A 167 4.52 41.93 27.96
C ASN A 167 4.57 42.95 26.80
N ILE A 168 4.14 42.58 25.60
CA ILE A 168 4.03 43.50 24.45
C ILE A 168 3.03 44.63 24.75
N GLN A 169 1.91 44.35 25.42
CA GLN A 169 0.95 45.39 25.81
C GLN A 169 1.55 46.38 26.81
N GLU A 170 2.30 45.90 27.81
CA GLU A 170 2.98 46.77 28.78
C GLU A 170 4.06 47.64 28.11
N LEU A 171 4.86 47.07 27.20
CA LEU A 171 5.86 47.84 26.44
C LEU A 171 5.22 48.95 25.61
N ARG A 172 4.04 48.71 25.02
CA ARG A 172 3.29 49.76 24.30
C ARG A 172 2.87 50.91 25.22
N LYS A 173 2.44 50.63 26.46
CA LYS A 173 2.10 51.67 27.44
C LYS A 173 3.33 52.53 27.76
N VAL A 174 4.48 51.90 28.02
CA VAL A 174 5.75 52.61 28.28
C VAL A 174 6.14 53.49 27.09
N GLN A 175 6.00 52.98 25.86
CA GLN A 175 6.33 53.74 24.66
C GLN A 175 5.44 54.98 24.48
N ILE A 176 4.14 54.87 24.82
CA ILE A 176 3.21 56.01 24.81
C ILE A 176 3.64 57.06 25.86
N LEU A 177 3.96 56.62 27.08
CA LEU A 177 4.42 57.51 28.14
C LEU A 177 5.73 58.24 27.77
N MET A 178 6.68 57.54 27.15
CA MET A 178 7.91 58.16 26.66
C MET A 178 7.63 59.22 25.58
N LYS A 179 6.72 58.94 24.63
CA LYS A 179 6.32 59.94 23.62
C LYS A 179 5.69 61.17 24.25
N GLN A 180 4.80 60.99 25.23
CA GLN A 180 4.17 62.10 25.95
C GLN A 180 5.20 62.94 26.70
N LYS A 181 6.14 62.30 27.42
CA LYS A 181 7.21 63.01 28.15
C LYS A 181 8.11 63.81 27.21
N ASN A 182 8.49 63.24 26.07
CA ASN A 182 9.32 63.93 25.08
C ASN A 182 8.59 65.12 24.44
N GLN A 183 7.29 65.00 24.17
CA GLN A 183 6.46 66.10 23.68
C GLN A 183 6.33 67.23 24.72
N ALA A 184 6.15 66.89 25.99
CA ALA A 184 6.09 67.88 27.07
C ALA A 184 7.43 68.63 27.24
N ALA A 185 8.56 67.92 27.14
CA ALA A 185 9.89 68.53 27.18
C ALA A 185 10.13 69.47 25.99
N ALA A 186 9.72 69.08 24.78
CA ALA A 186 9.82 69.92 23.60
C ALA A 186 8.93 71.18 23.70
N ALA A 187 7.72 71.06 24.24
CA ALA A 187 6.83 72.20 24.48
C ALA A 187 7.40 73.18 25.52
N ALA A 188 7.99 72.66 26.62
CA ALA A 188 8.66 73.48 27.62
C ALA A 188 9.88 74.23 27.05
N ALA A 189 10.68 73.55 26.19
CA ALA A 189 11.81 74.18 25.51
C ALA A 189 11.35 75.26 24.51
N ALA A 190 10.26 75.03 23.78
CA ALA A 190 9.68 76.02 22.86
C ALA A 190 9.11 77.24 23.60
N ALA A 191 8.47 77.05 24.76
CA ALA A 191 7.97 78.14 25.60
C ALA A 191 9.12 78.98 26.19
N ALA A 192 10.22 78.34 26.60
CA ALA A 192 11.43 79.05 27.06
C ALA A 192 12.13 79.83 25.92
N ALA A 193 12.07 79.33 24.69
CA ALA A 193 12.59 80.05 23.52
C ALA A 193 11.72 81.25 23.10
N ALA A 194 10.42 81.23 23.40
CA ALA A 194 9.50 82.33 23.06
C ALA A 194 9.65 83.58 23.96
N THR A 195 10.30 83.46 25.12
CA THR A 195 10.57 84.60 26.02
C THR A 195 11.81 85.43 25.67
N VAL A 196 12.51 85.10 24.57
CA VAL A 196 13.72 85.83 24.15
C VAL A 196 13.68 86.08 22.64
N THR A 197 13.73 87.34 22.21
CA THR A 197 13.94 87.77 20.80
C THR A 197 14.91 88.95 20.76
N PRO A 198 15.65 89.25 19.64
CA PRO A 198 16.00 88.46 18.43
C PRO A 198 17.48 88.73 17.93
N PRO A 199 17.94 88.57 16.64
CA PRO A 199 17.49 87.81 15.45
C PRO A 199 18.65 86.87 14.89
N PRO A 200 18.72 86.43 13.60
CA PRO A 200 18.80 85.00 13.27
C PRO A 200 20.12 84.55 12.60
N THR A 201 20.51 83.29 12.81
CA THR A 201 21.35 82.57 11.85
C THR A 201 20.80 81.18 11.62
N ALA A 202 20.53 80.89 10.35
CA ALA A 202 20.13 79.59 9.86
C ALA A 202 21.28 78.59 10.03
N GLN A 203 21.01 77.44 10.62
CA GLN A 203 21.78 76.24 10.36
C GLN A 203 20.91 74.99 10.51
N SER A 204 20.73 74.33 9.37
CA SER A 204 20.14 73.01 9.21
C SER A 204 20.80 71.99 10.13
N ALA A 205 19.97 71.20 10.82
CA ALA A 205 20.37 69.90 11.35
C ALA A 205 19.30 68.88 11.01
N SER A 206 19.65 68.01 10.06
CA SER A 206 18.92 66.82 9.65
C SER A 206 18.79 65.84 10.81
N ALA A 207 17.59 65.63 11.31
CA ALA A 207 17.25 64.49 12.17
C ALA A 207 16.28 63.56 11.44
N LEU A 208 16.86 62.69 10.60
CA LEU A 208 16.21 61.49 10.08
C LEU A 208 15.96 60.52 11.24
N SER A 209 14.87 60.70 11.97
CA SER A 209 14.33 59.67 12.87
C SER A 209 13.08 59.09 12.24
N ARG A 210 13.25 58.24 11.22
CA ARG A 210 12.19 57.34 10.75
C ARG A 210 12.10 56.15 11.72
N PRO A 211 10.96 55.89 12.37
CA PRO A 211 10.80 54.69 13.18
C PRO A 211 10.84 53.46 12.26
N LEU A 212 11.62 52.45 12.66
CA LEU A 212 11.62 51.12 12.04
C LEU A 212 10.19 50.60 12.00
N LYS A 213 9.66 50.39 10.80
CA LYS A 213 8.36 49.73 10.61
C LYS A 213 8.54 48.27 10.99
N ASP A 214 7.64 47.80 11.86
CA ASP A 214 7.47 46.39 12.23
C ASP A 214 7.68 45.47 11.03
N VAL A 215 8.73 44.66 11.07
CA VAL A 215 8.91 43.54 10.16
C VAL A 215 7.87 42.49 10.55
N ARG A 216 6.65 42.63 10.02
CA ARG A 216 5.70 41.53 9.95
C ARG A 216 6.35 40.43 9.10
N LEU A 217 6.84 39.37 9.75
CA LEU A 217 7.16 38.10 9.12
C LEU A 217 5.88 37.51 8.50
N ARG A 218 5.56 37.97 7.28
CA ARG A 218 4.62 37.35 6.34
C ARG A 218 5.39 37.09 5.06
N ASN A 219 6.31 36.14 5.09
CA ASN A 219 6.81 35.53 3.87
C ASN A 219 6.37 34.07 3.90
N THR A 220 5.19 33.81 3.35
CA THR A 220 4.90 32.48 2.80
C THR A 220 5.71 32.37 1.51
N TYR A 221 6.83 31.66 1.56
CA TYR A 221 7.64 31.39 0.38
C TYR A 221 6.80 30.58 -0.62
N SER A 222 6.65 31.10 -1.84
CA SER A 222 6.03 30.34 -2.93
C SER A 222 7.09 29.48 -3.59
N ALA A 223 7.04 28.17 -3.38
CA ALA A 223 7.86 27.19 -4.11
C ALA A 223 7.51 27.13 -5.61
N GLN A 224 6.36 27.71 -6.00
CA GLN A 224 5.90 27.76 -7.37
C GLN A 224 6.55 28.91 -8.15
N LEU A 225 7.22 28.57 -9.24
CA LEU A 225 7.85 29.48 -10.19
C LEU A 225 6.91 29.73 -11.38
N LYS A 226 7.10 30.84 -12.10
CA LYS A 226 6.33 31.14 -13.31
C LYS A 226 6.56 30.12 -14.44
N THR A 227 7.69 29.43 -14.42
CA THR A 227 8.08 28.42 -15.41
C THR A 227 7.52 27.03 -15.08
N ASP A 228 6.89 26.85 -13.92
CA ASP A 228 6.35 25.56 -13.50
C ASP A 228 5.16 25.17 -14.37
N LYS A 229 5.16 23.92 -14.81
CA LYS A 229 4.09 23.35 -15.64
C LYS A 229 2.85 23.05 -14.79
N THR A 230 3.04 22.73 -13.52
CA THR A 230 1.99 22.37 -12.59
C THR A 230 2.15 23.12 -11.27
N LYS A 231 1.14 23.02 -10.39
CA LYS A 231 1.29 23.46 -9.01
C LYS A 231 2.43 22.68 -8.36
N ALA A 232 3.30 23.38 -7.63
CA ALA A 232 4.39 22.76 -6.89
C ALA A 232 3.81 21.75 -5.88
N SER A 233 4.36 20.53 -5.90
CA SER A 233 4.03 19.48 -4.93
C SER A 233 5.34 19.07 -4.29
N VAL A 234 5.62 19.62 -3.11
CA VAL A 234 6.91 19.47 -2.45
C VAL A 234 6.86 18.24 -1.55
N GLU A 235 7.65 17.22 -1.88
CA GLU A 235 7.74 15.98 -1.11
C GLU A 235 8.77 16.04 0.00
N ASP A 236 9.84 16.81 -0.22
CA ASP A 236 10.94 16.91 0.74
C ASP A 236 11.68 18.26 0.61
N VAL A 237 12.24 18.70 1.73
CA VAL A 237 12.94 19.97 1.88
C VAL A 237 14.19 19.78 2.74
N GLN A 238 15.33 20.18 2.20
CA GLN A 238 16.59 20.06 2.91
C GLN A 238 17.30 21.41 3.03
N LEU A 239 17.62 21.82 4.25
CA LEU A 239 18.48 22.97 4.51
C LEU A 239 19.95 22.52 4.40
N LEU A 240 20.65 23.08 3.43
CA LEU A 240 22.09 22.92 3.27
C LEU A 240 22.84 23.92 4.16
N PRO A 241 24.04 23.55 4.63
CA PRO A 241 24.93 24.52 5.29
C PRO A 241 25.20 25.73 4.39
N GLY A 242 25.33 26.91 5.00
CA GLY A 242 25.37 28.17 4.26
C GLY A 242 23.99 28.77 3.92
N GLY A 243 22.89 28.16 4.38
CA GLY A 243 21.56 28.77 4.28
C GLY A 243 20.95 28.63 2.88
N ARG A 244 21.22 27.53 2.20
CA ARG A 244 20.55 27.18 0.95
C ARG A 244 19.49 26.14 1.21
N LEU A 245 18.39 26.19 0.47
CA LEU A 245 17.25 25.29 0.61
C LEU A 245 17.11 24.48 -0.68
N LEU A 246 17.04 23.16 -0.56
CA LEU A 246 16.67 22.26 -1.63
C LEU A 246 15.22 21.83 -1.47
N LEU A 247 14.48 21.83 -2.58
CA LEU A 247 13.11 21.32 -2.65
C LEU A 247 13.03 20.20 -3.67
N ALA A 248 12.48 19.06 -3.29
CA ALA A 248 12.03 18.03 -4.22
C ALA A 248 10.60 18.35 -4.67
N ASP A 249 10.45 18.94 -5.86
CA ASP A 249 9.15 19.28 -6.44
C ASP A 249 8.68 18.14 -7.36
N CYS A 250 7.90 17.23 -6.78
CA CYS A 250 7.42 16.03 -7.44
C CYS A 250 6.44 16.34 -8.56
N GLY A 251 5.64 17.41 -8.41
CA GLY A 251 4.67 17.85 -9.41
C GLY A 251 5.34 18.32 -10.70
N ASN A 252 6.48 19.03 -10.56
CA ASN A 252 7.26 19.52 -11.69
C ASN A 252 8.46 18.62 -12.06
N GLN A 253 8.61 17.45 -11.41
CA GLN A 253 9.68 16.47 -11.64
C GLN A 253 11.09 17.10 -11.63
N CYS A 254 11.37 17.91 -10.61
CA CYS A 254 12.65 18.60 -10.52
C CYS A 254 13.08 18.84 -9.08
N VAL A 255 14.38 19.07 -8.90
CA VAL A 255 14.95 19.57 -7.65
C VAL A 255 15.28 21.05 -7.84
N LYS A 256 14.83 21.88 -6.90
CA LYS A 256 15.00 23.34 -6.95
C LYS A 256 15.87 23.81 -5.79
N LEU A 257 16.73 24.77 -6.06
CA LEU A 257 17.61 25.43 -5.09
C LEU A 257 17.12 26.85 -4.83
N PHE A 258 17.04 27.22 -3.55
CA PHE A 258 16.68 28.54 -3.08
C PHE A 258 17.69 29.05 -2.06
N ASP A 259 17.72 30.37 -1.83
CA ASP A 259 18.35 30.95 -0.65
C ASP A 259 17.37 31.03 0.54
N THR A 260 17.87 31.43 1.72
CA THR A 260 17.02 31.66 2.90
C THR A 260 16.01 32.81 2.74
N GLN A 261 16.18 33.67 1.73
CA GLN A 261 15.22 34.73 1.39
C GLN A 261 14.15 34.24 0.42
N GLY A 262 14.17 32.95 0.05
CA GLY A 262 13.24 32.33 -0.88
C GLY A 262 13.45 32.74 -2.34
N GLN A 263 14.59 33.34 -2.66
CA GLN A 263 14.98 33.57 -4.04
C GLN A 263 15.37 32.25 -4.68
N HIS A 264 14.76 31.95 -5.82
CA HIS A 264 15.14 30.82 -6.66
C HIS A 264 16.52 31.05 -7.28
N LEU A 265 17.39 30.04 -7.19
CA LEU A 265 18.76 30.08 -7.68
C LEU A 265 18.97 29.14 -8.87
N HIS A 266 18.47 27.90 -8.77
CA HIS A 266 18.67 26.90 -9.81
C HIS A 266 17.61 25.80 -9.80
N THR A 267 17.45 25.12 -10.94
CA THR A 267 16.58 23.95 -11.09
C THR A 267 17.34 22.87 -11.85
N VAL A 268 17.26 21.65 -11.36
CA VAL A 268 17.71 20.45 -12.07
C VAL A 268 16.47 19.62 -12.39
N GLU A 269 16.18 19.44 -13.67
CA GLU A 269 15.16 18.50 -14.11
C GLU A 269 15.64 17.08 -13.83
N SER A 270 14.82 16.30 -13.13
CA SER A 270 15.10 14.88 -12.88
C SER A 270 14.37 14.03 -13.91
N TRP A 271 14.97 12.88 -14.27
CA TRP A 271 14.36 11.91 -15.20
C TRP A 271 13.23 11.10 -14.56
N GLY A 272 12.82 11.45 -13.34
CA GLY A 272 11.78 10.79 -12.55
C GLY A 272 11.21 11.74 -11.51
N ILE A 273 10.31 11.23 -10.66
CA ILE A 273 9.61 12.01 -9.63
C ILE A 273 10.50 12.06 -8.38
N PRO A 274 11.13 13.19 -8.04
CA PRO A 274 11.97 13.27 -6.85
C PRO A 274 11.11 13.17 -5.60
N CYS A 275 11.52 12.34 -4.63
CA CYS A 275 10.73 12.07 -3.44
C CYS A 275 11.44 12.34 -2.12
N ARG A 276 12.71 11.98 -1.96
CA ARG A 276 13.49 12.25 -0.73
C ARG A 276 14.89 12.75 -1.05
N LEU A 277 15.41 13.58 -0.15
CA LEU A 277 16.72 14.22 -0.23
C LEU A 277 17.56 13.79 0.99
N ALA A 278 18.83 13.46 0.77
CA ALA A 278 19.78 13.22 1.86
C ALA A 278 21.10 13.92 1.60
N VAL A 279 21.56 14.75 2.55
CA VAL A 279 22.88 15.40 2.45
C VAL A 279 23.96 14.40 2.87
N LEU A 280 24.85 14.06 1.94
CA LEU A 280 25.95 13.12 2.11
C LEU A 280 27.18 13.79 2.73
N ASP A 281 27.58 14.91 2.15
CA ASP A 281 28.75 15.64 2.58
C ASP A 281 28.43 17.13 2.56
N SER A 282 28.94 17.82 3.58
CA SER A 282 28.86 19.24 3.70
C SER A 282 30.25 19.85 3.83
N SER A 283 30.90 20.05 2.69
CA SER A 283 32.00 21.00 2.59
C SER A 283 31.43 22.43 2.58
N ALA A 284 32.15 23.40 3.12
CA ALA A 284 31.72 24.79 3.17
C ALA A 284 31.39 25.41 1.80
N THR A 285 31.86 24.81 0.70
CA THR A 285 31.71 25.34 -0.67
C THR A 285 30.97 24.40 -1.62
N CYS A 286 30.81 23.13 -1.25
CA CYS A 286 30.22 22.12 -2.10
C CYS A 286 29.49 21.08 -1.26
N HIS A 287 28.25 20.79 -1.61
CA HIS A 287 27.43 19.82 -0.91
C HIS A 287 27.03 18.70 -1.86
N THR A 288 27.13 17.47 -1.39
CA THR A 288 26.65 16.31 -2.13
C THR A 288 25.32 15.87 -1.56
N VAL A 289 24.33 15.70 -2.42
CA VAL A 289 22.95 15.36 -2.02
C VAL A 289 22.47 14.17 -2.84
N ALA A 290 22.01 13.12 -2.15
CA ALA A 290 21.32 12.01 -2.79
C ALA A 290 19.83 12.33 -2.94
N VAL A 291 19.28 11.97 -4.09
CA VAL A 291 17.87 12.16 -4.45
C VAL A 291 17.29 10.83 -4.90
N THR A 292 16.30 10.33 -4.17
CA THR A 292 15.53 9.15 -4.62
C THR A 292 14.43 9.56 -5.59
N LEU A 293 14.16 8.69 -6.55
CA LEU A 293 13.15 8.92 -7.59
C LEU A 293 12.05 7.85 -7.51
N THR A 294 10.82 8.26 -7.22
CA THR A 294 9.68 7.32 -7.17
C THR A 294 9.42 6.70 -8.54
N GLY A 295 9.19 5.39 -8.57
CA GLY A 295 8.90 4.64 -9.80
C GLY A 295 10.14 4.24 -10.60
N TYR A 296 11.35 4.60 -10.13
CA TYR A 296 12.60 4.27 -10.80
C TYR A 296 13.57 3.61 -9.82
N PRO A 297 14.23 2.50 -10.18
CA PRO A 297 15.28 1.90 -9.38
C PRO A 297 16.59 2.69 -9.59
N ARG A 298 16.59 3.93 -9.12
CA ARG A 298 17.62 4.93 -9.40
C ARG A 298 17.71 5.96 -8.28
N ILE A 299 18.94 6.35 -7.96
CA ILE A 299 19.26 7.46 -7.06
C ILE A 299 20.18 8.43 -7.79
N ASP A 300 19.83 9.71 -7.83
CA ASP A 300 20.70 10.74 -8.40
C ASP A 300 21.51 11.41 -7.30
N ILE A 301 22.83 11.50 -7.53
CA ILE A 301 23.76 12.22 -6.67
C ILE A 301 24.00 13.59 -7.28
N LEU A 302 23.49 14.61 -6.61
CA LEU A 302 23.63 16.01 -6.98
C LEU A 302 24.84 16.62 -6.28
N GLU A 303 25.60 17.41 -7.03
CA GLU A 303 26.60 18.32 -6.49
C GLU A 303 26.02 19.74 -6.49
N VAL A 304 26.00 20.38 -5.32
CA VAL A 304 25.51 21.74 -5.11
C VAL A 304 26.71 22.63 -4.75
N ALA A 305 27.08 23.53 -5.65
CA ALA A 305 28.22 24.42 -5.50
C ALA A 305 27.76 25.88 -5.64
N GLY A 306 27.65 26.57 -4.50
CA GLY A 306 27.11 27.93 -4.44
C GLY A 306 25.65 27.99 -4.90
N ASP A 307 25.42 28.66 -6.02
CA ASP A 307 24.07 28.90 -6.57
C ASP A 307 23.72 27.94 -7.73
N LYS A 308 24.52 26.90 -7.93
CA LYS A 308 24.34 25.94 -9.01
C LYS A 308 24.25 24.52 -8.48
N MET A 309 23.48 23.71 -9.18
CA MET A 309 23.40 22.27 -8.96
C MET A 309 23.69 21.54 -10.27
N LYS A 310 24.27 20.35 -10.17
CA LYS A 310 24.43 19.44 -11.32
C LYS A 310 24.28 18.00 -10.85
N VAL A 311 23.74 17.13 -11.71
CA VAL A 311 23.79 15.68 -11.47
C VAL A 311 25.23 15.25 -11.68
N GLN A 312 25.89 14.82 -10.60
CA GLN A 312 27.28 14.35 -10.63
C GLN A 312 27.35 12.88 -11.04
N ARG A 313 26.43 12.07 -10.51
CA ARG A 313 26.37 10.62 -10.75
C ARG A 313 24.94 10.13 -10.60
N THR A 314 24.65 9.04 -11.29
CA THR A 314 23.42 8.26 -11.13
C THR A 314 23.77 6.87 -10.65
N LEU A 315 23.13 6.42 -9.57
CA LEU A 315 23.22 5.06 -9.05
C LEU A 315 22.02 4.27 -9.57
N HIS A 316 22.28 3.17 -10.27
CA HIS A 316 21.25 2.22 -10.65
C HIS A 316 21.12 1.18 -9.56
N THR A 317 19.90 0.99 -9.07
CA THR A 317 19.59 0.07 -7.99
C THR A 317 18.80 -1.12 -8.53
N SER A 318 18.70 -2.21 -7.77
CA SER A 318 17.84 -3.33 -8.15
C SER A 318 16.38 -3.08 -7.77
N GLU A 319 16.15 -2.29 -6.72
CA GLU A 319 14.85 -2.02 -6.14
C GLU A 319 14.51 -0.52 -6.21
N GLN A 320 13.21 -0.20 -6.10
CA GLN A 320 12.74 1.18 -6.01
C GLN A 320 12.80 1.64 -4.55
N TYR A 321 13.67 2.61 -4.25
CA TYR A 321 13.78 3.17 -2.90
C TYR A 321 12.89 4.41 -2.75
N GLU A 322 12.18 4.47 -1.63
CA GLU A 322 11.28 5.58 -1.27
C GLU A 322 11.83 6.44 -0.13
N ALA A 323 12.83 5.94 0.59
CA ALA A 323 13.51 6.65 1.66
C ALA A 323 15.03 6.61 1.42
N VAL A 324 15.70 7.70 1.76
CA VAL A 324 17.17 7.78 1.78
C VAL A 324 17.63 8.58 2.99
N ALA A 325 18.69 8.09 3.62
CA ALA A 325 19.41 8.79 4.67
C ALA A 325 20.91 8.60 4.45
N ALA A 326 21.71 9.65 4.68
CA ALA A 326 23.15 9.51 4.68
C ALA A 326 23.59 8.86 6.01
N VAL A 327 24.33 7.77 5.93
CA VAL A 327 24.97 7.13 7.10
C VAL A 327 26.33 7.78 7.36
N ASN A 328 27.05 8.09 6.28
CA ASN A 328 28.30 8.83 6.25
C ASN A 328 28.51 9.39 4.83
N ASN A 329 29.66 10.05 4.59
CA ASN A 329 29.98 10.68 3.31
C ASN A 329 30.08 9.72 2.12
N HIS A 330 30.06 8.40 2.34
CA HIS A 330 30.25 7.38 1.32
C HIS A 330 29.15 6.29 1.32
N THR A 331 28.22 6.34 2.27
CA THR A 331 27.22 5.29 2.49
C THR A 331 25.84 5.90 2.68
N LEU A 332 24.87 5.38 1.95
CA LEU A 332 23.45 5.70 2.08
C LEU A 332 22.73 4.51 2.71
N ALA A 333 21.81 4.79 3.62
CA ALA A 333 20.76 3.87 4.01
C ALA A 333 19.53 4.19 3.16
N VAL A 334 19.09 3.22 2.37
CA VAL A 334 17.97 3.37 1.45
C VAL A 334 16.88 2.37 1.82
N GLY A 335 15.68 2.89 2.02
CA GLY A 335 14.52 2.09 2.41
C GLY A 335 13.57 1.95 1.23
N TYR A 336 13.02 0.75 1.05
CA TYR A 336 11.96 0.50 0.08
C TYR A 336 10.76 -0.18 0.74
N HIS A 337 9.57 0.15 0.26
CA HIS A 337 8.30 -0.42 0.73
C HIS A 337 7.82 -1.63 -0.11
N GLY A 338 8.74 -2.28 -0.82
CA GLY A 338 8.46 -3.45 -1.67
C GLY A 338 8.09 -4.71 -0.87
N ARG A 339 7.12 -5.48 -1.36
CA ARG A 339 6.69 -6.75 -0.78
C ARG A 339 7.74 -7.85 -1.01
N PRO A 340 7.83 -8.88 -0.14
CA PRO A 340 6.99 -9.12 1.03
C PRO A 340 7.44 -8.44 2.34
N TYR A 341 8.65 -7.87 2.41
CA TYR A 341 9.19 -7.28 3.65
C TYR A 341 9.88 -5.95 3.37
N PRO A 342 9.58 -4.89 4.15
CA PRO A 342 10.36 -3.67 4.10
C PRO A 342 11.80 -4.01 4.51
N ALA A 343 12.76 -3.55 3.74
CA ALA A 343 14.17 -3.68 4.08
C ALA A 343 14.88 -2.34 3.87
N ILE A 344 16.00 -2.22 4.56
CA ILE A 344 16.92 -1.09 4.44
C ILE A 344 18.22 -1.66 3.87
N ASP A 345 18.60 -1.18 2.68
CA ASP A 345 19.91 -1.49 2.13
C ASP A 345 20.87 -0.36 2.49
N LEU A 346 22.05 -0.74 2.96
CA LEU A 346 23.20 0.13 3.03
C LEU A 346 23.93 0.02 1.70
N ILE A 347 23.93 1.10 0.93
CA ILE A 347 24.59 1.16 -0.38
C ILE A 347 25.74 2.15 -0.34
N ASP A 348 26.82 1.87 -1.07
CA ASP A 348 27.87 2.86 -1.29
C ASP A 348 27.52 3.83 -2.43
N LEU A 349 28.33 4.87 -2.61
CA LEU A 349 28.20 5.82 -3.73
C LEU A 349 28.60 5.23 -5.10
N GLY A 350 29.02 3.97 -5.16
CA GLY A 350 29.16 3.19 -6.39
C GLY A 350 27.85 2.49 -6.79
N GLY A 351 26.84 2.48 -5.89
CA GLY A 351 25.60 1.74 -6.06
C GLY A 351 25.67 0.28 -5.59
N GLN A 352 26.77 -0.14 -4.97
CA GLN A 352 26.91 -1.50 -4.45
C GLN A 352 26.17 -1.62 -3.11
N VAL A 353 25.33 -2.64 -2.98
CA VAL A 353 24.72 -3.02 -1.70
C VAL A 353 25.79 -3.62 -0.79
N LEU A 354 26.13 -2.91 0.28
CA LEU A 354 27.09 -3.32 1.29
C LEU A 354 26.45 -4.28 2.31
N ARG A 355 25.21 -4.00 2.70
CA ARG A 355 24.47 -4.77 3.69
C ARG A 355 22.97 -4.54 3.56
N GLN A 356 22.20 -5.61 3.64
CA GLN A 356 20.75 -5.54 3.78
C GLN A 356 20.35 -5.74 5.25
N ILE A 357 19.39 -4.93 5.72
CA ILE A 357 18.81 -4.99 7.05
C ILE A 357 17.31 -5.25 6.88
N CYS A 358 16.87 -6.45 7.28
CA CYS A 358 15.48 -6.90 7.19
C CYS A 358 14.74 -6.77 8.52
#